data_AF-A0A527U7G7-F1
#
_entry.id   AF-A0A527U7G7-F1
#
_cell.length_a   1.000
_cell.length_b   1.000
_cell.length_c   1.000
_cell.angle_alpha   90.00
_cell.angle_beta   90.00
_cell.angle_gamma   90.00
#
_symmetry.space_group_name_H-M   'P 1'
#
loop_
_entity.id
_entity.type
_entity.pdbx_description
1 polymer ?
#
loop_
_entity_poly.entity_id
_entity_poly.type
_entity_poly.pdbx_seq_one_letter_code
_entity_poly.pdbx_strand_id
1 'polypeptide(L)'
;MTLIAHFVQGIQFVETAVVEGLYPQAATLLRQEHEIVAAVEEFTAGRRKDAKTPYATIGVLKNMGQVYGDLSGAAHVSQAQLLKDIVTMEIGEKRGPSLLPIYHSELSRNLYALHISYIIMIAQLANDIHHALTGDKLHEDEVKLIVVAKSILIESGLMKVEAPEAAAGKRGTGG
;
A
#
# COMPACT_ATOMS: atom_id res chain seq x y z
N MET A 1 -11.77 -9.59 11.17
CA MET A 1 -11.16 -10.86 10.71
C MET A 1 -11.35 -11.10 9.22
N THR A 2 -12.56 -11.03 8.66
CA THR A 2 -12.79 -11.25 7.21
C THR A 2 -11.99 -10.32 6.29
N LEU A 3 -11.81 -9.04 6.65
CA LEU A 3 -11.00 -8.09 5.88
C LEU A 3 -9.53 -8.49 5.78
N ILE A 4 -8.93 -8.94 6.89
CA ILE A 4 -7.54 -9.42 6.94
C ILE A 4 -7.39 -10.71 6.13
N ALA A 5 -8.35 -11.63 6.24
CA ALA A 5 -8.35 -12.85 5.44
C ALA A 5 -8.42 -12.54 3.93
N HIS A 6 -9.29 -11.62 3.53
CA HIS A 6 -9.40 -11.16 2.13
C HIS A 6 -8.10 -10.51 1.64
N PHE A 7 -7.44 -9.71 2.47
CA PHE A 7 -6.12 -9.16 2.15
C PHE A 7 -5.10 -10.27 1.88
N VAL A 8 -4.97 -11.25 2.79
CA VAL A 8 -4.01 -12.36 2.66
C VAL A 8 -4.28 -13.20 1.41
N GLN A 9 -5.55 -13.46 1.10
CA GLN A 9 -5.94 -14.15 -0.14
C GLN A 9 -5.59 -13.35 -1.41
N GLY A 10 -5.49 -12.03 -1.30
CA GLY A 10 -5.18 -11.10 -2.38
C GLY A 10 -3.69 -11.03 -2.76
N ILE A 11 -2.78 -11.38 -1.85
CA ILE A 11 -1.32 -11.14 -1.98
C ILE A 11 -0.77 -11.64 -3.32
N GLN A 12 -1.01 -12.92 -3.63
CA GLN A 12 -0.46 -13.52 -4.84
C GLN A 12 -0.96 -12.84 -6.13
N PHE A 13 -2.19 -12.32 -6.14
CA PHE A 13 -2.73 -11.62 -7.31
C PHE A 13 -2.03 -10.29 -7.55
N VAL A 14 -1.71 -9.56 -6.47
CA VAL A 14 -0.94 -8.31 -6.55
C VAL A 14 0.47 -8.60 -7.06
N GLU A 15 1.16 -9.57 -6.46
CA GLU A 15 2.50 -10.00 -6.86
C GLU A 15 2.54 -10.37 -8.34
N THR A 16 1.60 -11.20 -8.80
CA THR A 16 1.51 -11.64 -10.19
C THR A 16 1.28 -10.46 -11.12
N ALA A 17 0.31 -9.59 -10.82
CA ALA A 17 0.01 -8.44 -11.67
C ALA A 17 1.21 -7.49 -11.81
N VAL A 18 2.01 -7.31 -10.75
CA VAL A 18 3.19 -6.45 -10.77
C VAL A 18 4.36 -7.08 -11.52
N VAL A 19 4.62 -8.38 -11.33
CA VAL A 19 5.72 -9.09 -12.02
C VAL A 19 5.44 -9.23 -13.52
N GLU A 20 4.19 -9.52 -13.88
CA GLU A 20 3.77 -9.71 -15.28
C GLU A 20 3.54 -8.39 -16.02
N GLY A 21 3.84 -7.23 -15.41
CA GLY A 21 3.70 -5.92 -16.07
C GLY A 21 2.26 -5.47 -16.32
N LEU A 22 1.28 -6.04 -15.59
CA LEU A 22 -0.14 -5.69 -15.68
C LEU A 22 -0.45 -4.47 -14.79
N TYR A 23 0.23 -3.35 -15.04
CA TYR A 23 0.26 -2.20 -14.10
C TYR A 23 -1.10 -1.56 -13.78
N PRO A 24 -2.04 -1.37 -14.73
CA PRO A 24 -3.38 -0.87 -14.38
C PRO A 24 -4.15 -1.83 -13.45
N GLN A 25 -3.99 -3.15 -13.66
CA GLN A 25 -4.58 -4.18 -12.82
C GLN A 25 -3.90 -4.20 -11.44
N ALA A 26 -2.57 -4.13 -11.41
CA ALA A 26 -1.81 -4.01 -10.17
C ALA A 26 -2.22 -2.77 -9.36
N ALA A 27 -2.42 -1.61 -10.01
CA ALA A 27 -2.89 -0.40 -9.35
C ALA A 27 -4.29 -0.57 -8.74
N THR A 28 -5.18 -1.30 -9.43
CA THR A 28 -6.51 -1.63 -8.92
C THR A 28 -6.43 -2.50 -7.66
N LEU A 29 -5.60 -3.53 -7.70
CA LEU A 29 -5.41 -4.45 -6.57
C LEU A 29 -4.74 -3.74 -5.37
N LEU A 30 -3.71 -2.93 -5.62
CA LEU A 30 -3.05 -2.12 -4.59
C LEU A 30 -3.98 -1.07 -3.98
N ARG A 31 -4.91 -0.50 -4.77
CA ARG A 31 -5.95 0.37 -4.23
C ARG A 31 -6.88 -0.41 -3.29
N GLN A 32 -7.25 -1.63 -3.68
CA GLN A 32 -8.06 -2.50 -2.82
C GLN A 32 -7.33 -2.83 -1.50
N GLU A 33 -6.04 -3.14 -1.56
CA GLU A 33 -5.21 -3.34 -0.35
C GLU A 33 -5.20 -2.11 0.56
N HIS A 34 -5.01 -0.92 -0.01
CA HIS A 34 -5.08 0.34 0.71
C HIS A 34 -6.44 0.53 1.40
N GLU A 35 -7.54 0.32 0.68
CA GLU A 35 -8.89 0.42 1.22
C GLU A 35 -9.13 -0.61 2.34
N ILE A 36 -8.56 -1.82 2.23
CA ILE A 36 -8.66 -2.82 3.30
C ILE A 36 -7.90 -2.37 4.56
N VAL A 37 -6.68 -1.84 4.43
CA VAL A 37 -5.93 -1.26 5.57
C VAL A 37 -6.77 -0.17 6.25
N ALA A 38 -7.33 0.76 5.47
CA ALA A 38 -8.20 1.81 6.00
C ALA A 38 -9.46 1.25 6.69
N ALA A 39 -10.08 0.21 6.11
CA ALA A 39 -11.27 -0.42 6.69
C ALA A 39 -10.97 -1.12 8.02
N VAL A 40 -9.81 -1.76 8.14
CA VAL A 40 -9.35 -2.41 9.39
C VAL A 40 -9.10 -1.35 10.46
N GLU A 41 -8.44 -0.24 10.12
CA GLU A 41 -8.24 0.92 11.01
C GLU A 41 -9.57 1.52 11.50
N GLU A 42 -10.52 1.76 10.59
CA GLU A 42 -11.85 2.25 10.94
C GLU A 42 -12.60 1.30 11.88
N PHE A 43 -12.44 -0.01 11.66
CA PHE A 43 -13.06 -1.04 12.48
C PHE A 43 -12.49 -1.01 13.90
N THR A 44 -11.16 -1.01 14.04
CA THR A 44 -10.48 -0.93 15.33
C THR A 44 -10.82 0.35 16.09
N ALA A 45 -11.05 1.45 15.37
CA ALA A 45 -11.46 2.73 15.96
C ALA A 45 -12.97 2.87 16.23
N GLY A 46 -13.79 1.85 15.94
CA GLY A 46 -15.25 1.90 16.11
C GLY A 46 -15.96 2.89 15.19
N ARG A 47 -15.33 3.28 14.07
CA ARG A 47 -15.84 4.28 13.11
C ARG A 47 -16.34 3.67 11.80
N ARG A 48 -16.13 2.37 11.59
CA ARG A 48 -16.51 1.66 10.35
C ARG A 48 -18.01 1.77 10.09
N LYS A 49 -18.36 2.03 8.84
CA LYS A 49 -19.74 2.04 8.35
C LYS A 49 -19.86 1.10 7.16
N ASP A 50 -20.78 0.15 7.25
CA ASP A 50 -21.07 -0.76 6.15
C ASP A 50 -21.58 0.01 4.93
N ALA A 51 -21.30 -0.55 3.75
CA ALA A 51 -21.62 0.05 2.44
C ALA A 51 -21.01 1.44 2.17
N LYS A 52 -20.04 1.90 2.97
CA LYS A 52 -19.27 3.11 2.69
C LYS A 52 -17.80 2.79 2.41
N THR A 53 -17.24 3.47 1.42
CA THR A 53 -15.79 3.46 1.15
C THR A 53 -15.05 3.98 2.39
N PRO A 54 -14.01 3.28 2.85
CA PRO A 54 -13.19 3.73 3.96
C PRO A 54 -12.49 5.07 3.67
N TYR A 55 -12.14 5.81 4.72
CA TYR A 55 -11.32 7.00 4.62
C TYR A 55 -9.87 6.63 4.27
N ALA A 56 -9.45 6.93 3.04
CA ALA A 56 -8.12 6.59 2.51
C ALA A 56 -6.93 7.27 3.23
N THR A 57 -7.17 8.21 4.15
CA THR A 57 -6.11 8.94 4.87
C THR A 57 -6.33 8.87 6.38
N ILE A 58 -6.42 7.65 6.91
CA ILE A 58 -6.67 7.37 8.33
C ILE A 58 -5.53 6.56 8.96
N GLY A 59 -5.25 6.80 10.24
CA GLY A 59 -4.31 5.98 11.02
C GLY A 59 -2.93 5.88 10.36
N VAL A 60 -2.47 4.65 10.12
CA VAL A 60 -1.21 4.37 9.41
C VAL A 60 -1.15 4.89 7.96
N LEU A 61 -2.27 5.34 7.39
CA LEU A 61 -2.37 5.86 6.02
C LEU A 61 -2.45 7.41 5.94
N LYS A 62 -2.30 8.14 7.06
CA LYS A 62 -2.48 9.61 7.12
C LYS A 62 -1.76 10.40 6.01
N ASN A 63 -0.58 9.93 5.57
CA ASN A 63 0.27 10.60 4.59
C ASN A 63 0.21 9.97 3.18
N MET A 64 -0.75 9.07 2.94
CA MET A 64 -0.83 8.26 1.71
C MET A 64 -1.84 8.81 0.69
N GLY A 65 -2.35 10.04 0.87
CA GLY A 65 -3.38 10.62 0.01
C GLY A 65 -2.96 10.74 -1.46
N GLN A 66 -1.71 11.13 -1.71
CA GLN A 66 -1.16 11.19 -3.07
C GLN A 66 -1.10 9.80 -3.70
N VAL A 67 -0.56 8.82 -2.98
CA VAL A 67 -0.46 7.42 -3.43
C VAL A 67 -1.83 6.85 -3.78
N TYR A 68 -2.83 7.07 -2.92
CA TYR A 68 -4.20 6.64 -3.18
C TYR A 68 -4.80 7.31 -4.43
N GLY A 69 -4.53 8.61 -4.62
CA GLY A 69 -4.93 9.36 -5.81
C GLY A 69 -4.29 8.81 -7.09
N ASP A 70 -2.99 8.51 -7.06
CA ASP A 70 -2.24 7.96 -8.19
C ASP A 70 -2.71 6.55 -8.55
N LEU A 71 -2.91 5.68 -7.55
CA LEU A 71 -3.50 4.36 -7.75
C LEU A 71 -4.89 4.45 -8.36
N SER A 72 -5.72 5.39 -7.88
CA SER A 72 -7.06 5.61 -8.43
C SER A 72 -7.02 6.10 -9.87
N GLY A 73 -6.08 7.00 -10.20
CA GLY A 73 -5.89 7.50 -11.55
C GLY A 73 -5.44 6.41 -12.53
N ALA A 74 -4.50 5.57 -12.12
CA ALA A 74 -4.04 4.43 -12.90
C ALA A 74 -5.13 3.36 -13.08
N ALA A 75 -5.85 3.01 -12.00
CA ALA A 75 -6.94 2.02 -12.03
C ALA A 75 -8.12 2.44 -12.92
N HIS A 76 -8.46 3.74 -12.93
CA HIS A 76 -9.51 4.28 -13.79
C HIS A 76 -9.04 4.61 -15.20
N VAL A 77 -7.75 4.38 -15.52
CA VAL A 77 -7.16 4.70 -16.83
C VAL A 77 -7.35 6.18 -17.19
N SER A 78 -7.46 7.06 -16.19
CA SER A 78 -7.76 8.47 -16.40
C SER A 78 -6.53 9.28 -16.84
N GLN A 79 -5.33 8.69 -16.70
CA GLN A 79 -4.05 9.27 -17.10
C GLN A 79 -3.59 8.68 -18.44
N ALA A 80 -4.19 9.13 -19.54
CA ALA A 80 -3.94 8.59 -20.88
C ALA A 80 -2.46 8.62 -21.31
N GLN A 81 -1.69 9.62 -20.86
CA GLN A 81 -0.26 9.71 -21.16
C GLN A 81 0.54 8.60 -20.45
N LEU A 82 0.26 8.38 -19.17
CA LEU A 82 0.93 7.33 -18.38
C LEU A 82 0.61 5.93 -18.93
N LEU A 83 -0.62 5.72 -19.38
CA LEU A 83 -1.00 4.47 -20.05
C LEU A 83 -0.23 4.27 -21.36
N LYS A 84 -0.07 5.32 -22.18
CA LYS A 84 0.72 5.25 -23.41
C LYS A 84 2.16 4.87 -23.11
N ASP A 85 2.77 5.46 -22.09
CA ASP A 85 4.17 5.20 -21.75
C ASP A 85 4.37 3.74 -21.28
N ILE A 86 3.35 3.14 -20.64
CA ILE A 86 3.39 1.76 -20.19
C ILE A 86 3.23 0.75 -21.33
N VAL A 87 2.34 1.02 -22.30
CA VAL A 87 1.99 0.04 -23.35
C VAL A 87 2.75 0.24 -24.66
N THR A 88 3.50 1.33 -24.81
CA THR A 88 4.20 1.62 -26.08
C THR A 88 5.52 0.85 -26.17
N MET A 89 5.75 0.22 -27.31
CA MET A 89 7.02 -0.40 -27.67
C MET A 89 7.61 0.23 -28.93
N GLU A 90 8.93 0.13 -29.06
CA GLU A 90 9.68 0.55 -30.24
C GLU A 90 10.37 -0.66 -30.88
N ILE A 91 10.15 -0.86 -32.18
CA ILE A 91 10.81 -1.91 -32.97
C ILE A 91 11.41 -1.24 -34.22
N GLY A 92 12.72 -1.04 -34.20
CA GLY A 92 13.41 -0.24 -35.22
C GLY A 92 12.88 1.19 -35.22
N GLU A 93 12.35 1.66 -36.35
CA GLU A 93 11.78 3.01 -36.48
C GLU A 93 10.27 3.08 -36.16
N LYS A 94 9.64 1.96 -35.83
CA LYS A 94 8.19 1.91 -35.56
C LYS A 94 7.92 2.02 -34.06
N ARG A 95 7.02 2.93 -33.71
CA ARG A 95 6.49 3.12 -32.34
C ARG A 95 5.00 2.84 -32.32
N GLY A 96 4.54 1.97 -31.43
CA GLY A 96 3.14 1.59 -31.34
C GLY A 96 2.78 0.84 -30.05
N PRO A 97 1.48 0.64 -29.78
CA PRO A 97 1.03 -0.10 -28.60
C PRO A 97 1.36 -1.59 -28.74
N SER A 98 1.81 -2.20 -27.65
CA SER A 98 1.97 -3.63 -27.50
C SER A 98 0.64 -4.27 -27.06
N LEU A 99 0.37 -5.47 -27.58
CA LEU A 99 -0.71 -6.34 -27.09
C LEU A 99 -0.26 -7.23 -25.93
N LEU A 100 1.05 -7.33 -25.71
CA LEU A 100 1.65 -8.06 -24.61
C LEU A 100 2.09 -7.08 -23.51
N PRO A 101 1.99 -7.46 -22.23
CA PRO A 101 2.52 -6.65 -21.15
C PRO A 101 4.01 -6.33 -21.36
N ILE A 102 4.39 -5.10 -21.05
CA ILE A 102 5.78 -4.64 -21.11
C ILE A 102 6.25 -4.47 -19.68
N TYR A 103 7.33 -5.14 -19.31
CA TYR A 103 7.91 -5.00 -17.98
C TYR A 103 8.70 -3.69 -17.84
N HIS A 104 8.29 -2.86 -16.90
CA HIS A 104 8.91 -1.62 -16.46
C HIS A 104 9.50 -1.79 -15.06
N SER A 105 10.82 -2.00 -14.98
CA SER A 105 11.51 -2.40 -13.74
C SER A 105 11.31 -1.43 -12.58
N GLU A 106 11.39 -0.11 -12.83
CA GLU A 106 11.21 0.92 -11.82
C GLU A 106 9.78 0.94 -11.30
N LEU A 107 8.79 0.88 -12.21
CA LEU A 107 7.38 0.85 -11.84
C LEU A 107 7.05 -0.42 -11.05
N SER A 108 7.51 -1.59 -11.50
CA SER A 108 7.34 -2.84 -10.76
C SER A 108 7.94 -2.77 -9.37
N ARG A 109 9.16 -2.23 -9.23
CA ARG A 109 9.83 -2.07 -7.94
C ARG A 109 9.04 -1.15 -7.00
N ASN A 110 8.54 -0.02 -7.50
CA ASN A 110 7.77 0.94 -6.70
C ASN A 110 6.42 0.35 -6.24
N LEU A 111 5.72 -0.36 -7.13
CA LEU A 111 4.45 -1.02 -6.79
C LEU A 111 4.66 -2.20 -5.82
N TYR A 112 5.75 -2.97 -5.97
CA TYR A 112 6.10 -4.01 -4.99
C TYR A 112 6.40 -3.43 -3.62
N ALA A 113 7.17 -2.34 -3.55
CA ALA A 113 7.43 -1.69 -2.27
C ALA A 113 6.15 -1.25 -1.58
N LEU A 114 5.20 -0.72 -2.35
CA LEU A 114 3.90 -0.34 -1.84
C LEU A 114 3.10 -1.55 -1.34
N HIS A 115 3.09 -2.65 -2.09
CA HIS A 115 2.49 -3.92 -1.68
C HIS A 115 3.05 -4.41 -0.33
N ILE A 116 4.38 -4.53 -0.22
CA ILE A 116 5.04 -4.97 1.03
C ILE A 116 4.73 -4.01 2.18
N SER A 117 4.64 -2.71 1.91
CA SER A 117 4.25 -1.71 2.91
C SER A 117 2.84 -1.99 3.46
N TYR A 118 1.88 -2.34 2.61
CA TYR A 118 0.54 -2.72 3.06
C TYR A 118 0.52 -4.04 3.81
N ILE A 119 1.31 -5.05 3.42
CA ILE A 119 1.46 -6.30 4.18
C ILE A 119 1.93 -6.00 5.59
N ILE A 120 2.96 -5.17 5.73
CA ILE A 120 3.50 -4.75 7.02
C ILE A 120 2.42 -4.05 7.85
N MET A 121 1.68 -3.11 7.27
CA MET A 121 0.60 -2.40 7.97
C MET A 121 -0.50 -3.35 8.44
N ILE A 122 -0.95 -4.28 7.60
CA ILE A 122 -1.94 -5.29 7.99
C ILE A 122 -1.40 -6.22 9.07
N ALA A 123 -0.14 -6.65 8.99
CA ALA A 123 0.45 -7.51 10.03
C ALA A 123 0.47 -6.81 11.39
N GLN A 124 0.82 -5.52 11.43
CA GLN A 124 0.78 -4.71 12.64
C GLN A 124 -0.65 -4.54 13.18
N LEU A 125 -1.61 -4.20 12.32
CA LEU A 125 -3.02 -4.08 12.71
C LEU A 125 -3.61 -5.41 13.19
N ALA A 126 -3.25 -6.52 12.54
CA ALA A 126 -3.68 -7.85 12.92
C ALA A 126 -3.13 -8.24 14.30
N ASN A 127 -1.86 -7.91 14.58
CA ASN A 127 -1.27 -8.07 15.90
C ASN A 127 -2.03 -7.27 16.95
N ASP A 128 -2.31 -5.99 16.69
CA ASP A 128 -2.99 -5.14 17.67
C ASP A 128 -4.40 -5.66 18.00
N ILE A 129 -5.13 -6.13 16.98
CA ILE A 129 -6.44 -6.76 17.16
C ILE A 129 -6.32 -8.10 17.91
N HIS A 130 -5.36 -8.94 17.53
CA HIS A 130 -5.14 -10.23 18.18
C HIS A 130 -4.79 -10.04 19.66
N HIS A 131 -3.90 -9.11 19.96
CA HIS A 131 -3.50 -8.74 21.31
C HIS A 131 -4.67 -8.22 22.14
N ALA A 132 -5.51 -7.37 21.56
CA ALA A 132 -6.71 -6.88 22.25
C ALA A 132 -7.70 -8.00 22.61
N LEU A 133 -7.75 -9.08 21.82
CA LEU A 133 -8.68 -10.21 22.02
C LEU A 133 -8.13 -11.30 22.94
N THR A 134 -6.82 -11.56 22.89
CA THR A 134 -6.20 -12.74 23.52
C THR A 134 -5.20 -12.38 24.61
N GLY A 135 -4.66 -11.17 24.60
CA GLY A 135 -3.52 -10.76 25.42
C GLY A 135 -2.17 -11.20 24.84
N ASP A 136 -2.14 -12.06 23.83
CA ASP A 136 -0.92 -12.54 23.18
C ASP A 136 -0.36 -11.50 22.22
N LYS A 137 0.94 -11.60 21.93
CA LYS A 137 1.63 -10.73 20.96
C LYS A 137 2.27 -11.60 19.89
N LEU A 138 2.65 -10.98 18.77
CA LEU A 138 3.52 -11.63 17.79
C LEU A 138 4.73 -12.28 18.45
N HIS A 139 5.08 -13.45 17.94
CA HIS A 139 6.31 -14.14 18.30
C HIS A 139 7.52 -13.28 17.89
N GLU A 140 8.64 -13.42 18.60
CA GLU A 140 9.84 -12.61 18.36
C GLU A 140 10.33 -12.70 16.91
N ASP A 141 10.22 -13.87 16.31
CA ASP A 141 10.63 -14.09 14.92
C ASP A 141 9.72 -13.36 13.92
N GLU A 142 8.42 -13.26 14.19
CA GLU A 142 7.49 -12.48 13.35
C GLU A 142 7.80 -10.98 13.45
N VAL A 143 8.14 -10.51 14.65
CA VAL A 143 8.61 -9.13 14.86
C VAL A 143 9.90 -8.87 14.08
N LYS A 144 10.87 -9.80 14.11
CA LYS A 144 12.10 -9.69 13.32
C LYS A 144 11.81 -9.62 11.83
N LEU A 145 10.89 -10.44 11.31
CA LEU A 145 10.52 -10.39 9.88
C LEU A 145 9.97 -9.02 9.48
N ILE A 146 9.09 -8.43 10.29
CA ILE A 146 8.56 -7.08 10.05
C ILE A 146 9.70 -6.04 10.05
N VAL A 147 10.62 -6.12 11.01
CA VAL A 147 11.76 -5.19 11.11
C VAL A 147 12.66 -5.32 9.89
N VAL A 148 13.03 -6.54 9.51
CA VAL A 148 13.88 -6.80 8.34
C VAL A 148 13.22 -6.31 7.06
N ALA A 149 11.93 -6.57 6.86
CA ALA A 149 11.19 -6.08 5.70
C ALA A 149 11.20 -4.54 5.61
N LYS A 150 10.98 -3.84 6.74
CA LYS A 150 11.09 -2.37 6.80
C LYS A 150 12.50 -1.90 6.48
N SER A 151 13.54 -2.53 7.03
CA SER A 151 14.93 -2.19 6.76
C SER A 151 15.26 -2.31 5.27
N ILE A 152 14.87 -3.39 4.61
CA ILE A 152 15.08 -3.59 3.17
C ILE A 152 14.40 -2.48 2.36
N LEU A 153 13.16 -2.10 2.70
CA LEU A 153 12.45 -1.02 2.01
C LEU A 153 13.12 0.34 2.21
N ILE A 154 13.65 0.61 3.40
CA ILE A 154 14.36 1.86 3.70
C ILE A 154 15.71 1.91 2.96
N GLU A 155 16.50 0.84 3.05
CA GLU A 155 17.82 0.75 2.40
C GLU A 155 17.74 0.83 0.88
N SER A 156 16.66 0.31 0.29
CA SER A 156 16.38 0.42 -1.14
C SER A 156 15.80 1.78 -1.58
N GLY A 157 15.63 2.71 -0.63
CA GLY A 157 15.06 4.05 -0.87
C GLY A 157 13.57 4.05 -1.21
N LEU A 158 12.89 2.92 -0.98
CA LEU A 158 11.48 2.70 -1.33
C LEU A 158 10.52 3.05 -0.19
N MET A 159 11.04 3.21 1.03
CA MET A 159 10.33 3.73 2.19
C MET A 159 11.17 4.81 2.88
N LYS A 160 10.52 5.87 3.34
CA LYS A 160 11.15 6.91 4.16
C LYS A 160 10.80 6.70 5.62
N VAL A 161 11.76 6.95 6.50
CA VAL A 161 11.50 7.02 7.95
C VAL A 161 10.76 8.33 8.21
N GLU A 162 9.56 8.27 8.78
CA GLU A 162 8.92 9.48 9.33
C GLU A 162 9.81 9.99 10.48
N ALA A 163 10.33 11.21 10.35
CA ALA A 163 10.94 11.88 11.49
C ALA A 163 9.86 12.06 12.57
N PRO A 164 10.15 11.79 13.85
CA PRO A 164 9.16 11.99 14.90
C PRO A 164 8.70 13.44 14.87
N GLU A 165 7.38 13.66 14.82
CA GLU A 165 6.79 14.99 14.96
C GLU A 165 7.37 15.62 16.21
N ALA A 166 8.17 16.68 16.05
CA ALA A 166 8.68 17.44 17.16
C ALA A 166 7.48 17.87 18.01
N ALA A 167 7.40 17.32 19.23
CA ALA A 167 6.30 17.53 20.15
C ALA A 167 5.97 19.02 20.18
N ALA A 168 4.79 19.38 19.64
CA ALA A 168 4.32 20.75 19.62
C ALA A 168 4.33 21.26 21.07
N GLY A 169 5.29 22.13 21.35
CA GLY A 169 5.55 22.63 22.69
C GLY A 169 4.29 23.28 23.23
N LYS A 170 3.71 22.68 24.27
CA LYS A 170 2.88 23.39 25.23
C LYS A 170 3.72 24.54 25.78
N ARG A 171 3.52 25.76 25.29
CA ARG A 171 3.77 26.96 26.07
C ARG A 171 2.43 27.45 26.59
N GLY A 172 2.07 26.94 27.76
CA GLY A 172 1.27 27.72 28.69
C GLY A 172 2.20 28.67 29.44
N THR A 173 1.83 29.94 29.48
CA THR A 173 2.05 30.95 30.54
C THR A 173 1.33 32.19 30.00
N GLY A 174 0.22 32.65 30.57
CA GLY A 174 0.19 33.28 31.88
C GLY A 174 0.35 34.79 31.68
N GLY A 175 -0.75 35.54 31.84
CA GLY A 175 -0.85 36.99 31.66
C GLY A 175 -2.31 37.40 31.53
#